data_AF-A0A3B9KVH9-F1
#
_entry.id   AF-A0A3B9KVH9-F1
#
_cell.length_a   1.000
_cell.length_b   1.000
_cell.length_c   1.000
_cell.angle_alpha   90.00
_cell.angle_beta   90.00
_cell.angle_gamma   90.00
#
_symmetry.space_group_name_H-M   'P 1'
#
loop_
_entity.id
_entity.type
_entity.pdbx_description
1 polymer ?
#
loop_
_entity_poly.entity_id
_entity_poly.type
_entity_poly.pdbx_seq_one_letter_code
_entity_poly.pdbx_strand_id
1 'polypeptide(L)'
;MERKSLLFNKLEIVGFLMYFIILFCERVLALVFSVNRGDEYSLLSGNGFNYVAYAVTAASLLAGAALAVRPFVKMYRAFVSEERFSFETESKPLAVAVAVLLFGGMMHTGFTLAGVQFAAYGFLIAAFIVRAVEKCADGGDKFSIIASVVYLTTFSMTIPVCYISFMAQPLKGLFFAAEGAAVAFLVPTFGYMLYRFMKGGVTSFSVWLFVAMLLLSGATVALGWREKVNWFVLIFVGLTVLVYLSLGIVAQKKIAASRAEE
;
A
#
# COMPACT_ATOMS: atom_id res chain seq x y z
N MET A 1 16.46 -3.99 28.45
CA MET A 1 16.26 -3.27 27.17
C MET A 1 16.00 -4.25 26.02
N GLU A 2 16.78 -5.34 25.96
CA GLU A 2 16.75 -6.40 24.95
C GLU A 2 15.37 -7.09 24.78
N ARG A 3 14.71 -7.49 25.88
CA ARG A 3 13.38 -8.15 25.83
C ARG A 3 12.27 -7.28 25.21
N LYS A 4 12.33 -5.95 25.40
CA LYS A 4 11.37 -5.01 24.81
C LYS A 4 11.62 -4.82 23.31
N SER A 5 12.89 -4.73 22.91
CA SER A 5 13.27 -4.65 21.50
C SER A 5 12.88 -5.93 20.73
N LEU A 6 13.09 -7.11 21.33
CA LEU A 6 12.65 -8.38 20.76
C LEU A 6 11.12 -8.44 20.59
N LEU A 7 10.37 -7.94 21.57
CA LEU A 7 8.91 -7.88 21.49
C LEU A 7 8.43 -7.00 20.34
N PHE A 8 8.99 -5.78 20.18
CA PHE A 8 8.65 -4.91 19.05
C PHE A 8 8.97 -5.57 17.70
N ASN A 9 10.13 -6.21 17.60
CA ASN A 9 10.50 -6.94 16.40
C ASN A 9 9.49 -8.05 16.05
N LYS A 10 9.04 -8.83 17.04
CA LYS A 10 8.01 -9.86 16.85
C LYS A 10 6.65 -9.28 16.44
N LEU A 11 6.26 -8.14 17.02
CA LEU A 11 5.01 -7.47 16.64
C LEU A 11 5.05 -6.93 15.21
N GLU A 12 6.18 -6.37 14.76
CA GLU A 12 6.37 -5.97 13.36
C GLU A 12 6.30 -7.17 12.42
N ILE A 13 6.98 -8.27 12.76
CA ILE A 13 6.93 -9.52 11.98
C ILE A 13 5.48 -10.00 11.85
N VAL A 14 4.73 -10.06 12.95
CA VAL A 14 3.32 -10.47 12.94
C VAL A 14 2.49 -9.55 12.04
N GLY A 15 2.67 -8.24 12.13
CA GLY A 15 1.95 -7.29 11.27
C GLY A 15 2.18 -7.52 9.78
N PHE A 16 3.44 -7.72 9.36
CA PHE A 16 3.74 -8.07 7.97
C PHE A 16 3.21 -9.44 7.58
N LEU A 17 3.45 -10.49 8.38
CA LEU A 17 2.96 -11.84 8.08
C LEU A 17 1.44 -11.87 7.91
N MET A 18 0.69 -11.23 8.82
CA MET A 18 -0.77 -11.15 8.75
C MET A 18 -1.24 -10.36 7.53
N TYR A 19 -0.59 -9.24 7.19
CA TYR A 19 -0.90 -8.49 5.97
C TYR A 19 -0.82 -9.38 4.73
N PHE A 20 0.30 -10.06 4.53
CA PHE A 20 0.49 -10.91 3.35
C PHE A 20 -0.43 -12.12 3.37
N ILE A 21 -0.55 -12.85 4.49
CA ILE A 21 -1.37 -14.06 4.56
C ILE A 21 -2.83 -13.72 4.28
N ILE A 22 -3.39 -12.71 4.96
CA ILE A 22 -4.80 -12.33 4.79
C ILE A 22 -5.02 -11.85 3.35
N LEU A 23 -4.20 -10.92 2.86
CA LEU A 23 -4.39 -10.37 1.52
C LEU A 23 -4.18 -11.41 0.43
N PHE A 24 -3.14 -12.24 0.53
CA PHE A 24 -2.87 -13.31 -0.43
C PHE A 24 -4.02 -14.32 -0.47
N CYS A 25 -4.46 -14.82 0.68
CA CYS A 25 -5.57 -15.76 0.76
C CYS A 25 -6.86 -15.17 0.18
N GLU A 26 -7.20 -13.94 0.56
CA GLU A 26 -8.39 -13.26 0.05
C GLU A 26 -8.32 -13.08 -1.47
N ARG A 27 -7.17 -12.67 -2.02
CA ARG A 27 -6.98 -12.56 -3.47
C ARG A 27 -7.03 -13.89 -4.21
N VAL A 28 -6.52 -14.98 -3.61
CA VAL A 28 -6.66 -16.34 -4.18
C VAL A 28 -8.13 -16.77 -4.20
N LEU A 29 -8.86 -16.58 -3.09
CA LEU A 29 -10.29 -16.88 -3.03
C LEU A 29 -11.06 -16.04 -4.05
N ALA A 30 -10.69 -14.78 -4.21
CA ALA A 30 -11.27 -13.92 -5.22
C ALA A 30 -11.04 -14.48 -6.62
N LEU A 31 -9.82 -14.88 -7.01
CA LEU A 31 -9.60 -15.49 -8.32
C LEU A 31 -10.40 -16.77 -8.55
N VAL A 32 -10.45 -17.67 -7.56
CA VAL A 32 -11.10 -18.98 -7.69
C VAL A 32 -12.62 -18.84 -7.76
N PHE A 33 -13.23 -18.08 -6.83
CA PHE A 33 -14.68 -17.98 -6.76
C PHE A 33 -15.26 -17.03 -7.80
N SER A 34 -14.51 -16.00 -8.20
CA SER A 34 -15.05 -15.01 -9.13
C SER A 34 -15.12 -15.50 -10.58
N VAL A 35 -14.76 -16.75 -10.89
CA VAL A 35 -14.98 -17.32 -12.23
C VAL A 35 -16.48 -17.32 -12.53
N ASN A 36 -17.29 -17.81 -11.58
CA ASN A 36 -18.74 -17.96 -11.71
C ASN A 36 -19.55 -17.05 -10.77
N ARG A 37 -18.89 -16.37 -9.82
CA ARG A 37 -19.54 -15.50 -8.83
C ARG A 37 -19.12 -14.04 -9.03
N GLY A 38 -19.96 -13.11 -8.60
CA GLY A 38 -19.69 -11.68 -8.69
C GLY A 38 -20.29 -10.98 -9.90
N ASP A 39 -21.35 -11.55 -10.47
CA ASP A 39 -22.21 -10.92 -11.48
C ASP A 39 -21.43 -10.27 -12.63
N GLU A 40 -21.49 -8.94 -12.75
CA GLU A 40 -20.84 -8.15 -13.80
C GLU A 40 -19.32 -8.18 -13.74
N TYR A 41 -18.75 -8.54 -12.59
CA TYR A 41 -17.31 -8.71 -12.38
C TYR A 41 -16.85 -10.16 -12.57
N SER A 42 -17.77 -11.10 -12.84
CA SER A 42 -17.40 -12.50 -13.08
C SER A 42 -16.59 -12.66 -14.35
N LEU A 43 -15.71 -13.67 -14.40
CA LEU A 43 -14.91 -13.94 -15.60
C LEU A 43 -15.79 -14.40 -16.78
N LEU A 44 -16.90 -15.09 -16.49
CA LEU A 44 -17.86 -15.56 -17.48
C LEU A 44 -18.75 -14.45 -18.08
N SER A 45 -18.77 -13.25 -17.49
CA SER A 45 -19.52 -12.11 -18.04
C SER A 45 -19.02 -11.66 -19.42
N GLY A 46 -17.81 -12.08 -19.84
CA GLY A 46 -17.23 -11.72 -21.14
C GLY A 46 -16.70 -10.28 -21.22
N ASN A 47 -16.68 -9.53 -20.11
CA ASN A 47 -16.22 -8.15 -20.10
C ASN A 47 -14.68 -8.06 -20.19
N GLY A 48 -14.16 -7.30 -21.16
CA GLY A 48 -12.73 -7.10 -21.38
C GLY A 48 -11.96 -6.60 -20.15
N PHE A 49 -12.58 -5.74 -19.34
CA PHE A 49 -11.97 -5.26 -18.09
C PHE A 49 -11.70 -6.41 -17.12
N ASN A 50 -12.63 -7.37 -16.99
CA ASN A 50 -12.50 -8.47 -16.03
C ASN A 50 -11.30 -9.37 -16.40
N TYR A 51 -11.07 -9.64 -17.69
CA TYR A 51 -9.90 -10.40 -18.10
C TYR A 51 -8.59 -9.72 -17.70
N VAL A 52 -8.50 -8.40 -17.86
CA VAL A 52 -7.32 -7.63 -17.45
C VAL A 52 -7.17 -7.64 -15.93
N ALA A 53 -8.24 -7.35 -15.19
CA ALA A 53 -8.23 -7.34 -13.74
C ALA A 53 -7.75 -8.69 -13.17
N TYR A 54 -8.27 -9.81 -13.67
CA TYR A 54 -7.89 -11.14 -13.20
C TYR A 54 -6.46 -11.50 -13.60
N ALA A 55 -6.04 -11.15 -14.82
CA ALA A 55 -4.66 -11.37 -15.26
C ALA A 55 -3.66 -10.61 -14.38
N VAL A 56 -3.95 -9.35 -14.06
CA VAL A 56 -3.11 -8.54 -13.15
C VAL A 56 -3.13 -9.11 -11.74
N THR A 57 -4.29 -9.51 -11.20
CA THR A 57 -4.38 -10.13 -9.88
C THR A 57 -3.60 -11.45 -9.83
N ALA A 58 -3.72 -12.30 -10.85
CA ALA A 58 -2.97 -13.57 -10.92
C ALA A 58 -1.46 -13.34 -11.03
N ALA A 59 -1.03 -12.42 -11.91
CA ALA A 59 0.38 -12.07 -12.06
C ALA A 59 0.95 -11.46 -10.77
N SER A 60 0.19 -10.58 -10.10
CA SER A 60 0.52 -9.98 -8.81
C SER A 60 0.66 -11.02 -7.71
N LEU A 61 -0.21 -12.03 -7.65
CA LEU A 61 -0.10 -13.13 -6.70
C LEU A 61 1.13 -14.01 -6.96
N LEU A 62 1.39 -14.39 -8.21
CA LEU A 62 2.54 -15.22 -8.56
C LEU A 62 3.86 -14.50 -8.28
N ALA A 63 4.00 -13.26 -8.76
CA ALA A 63 5.18 -12.44 -8.53
C ALA A 63 5.33 -12.08 -7.05
N GLY A 64 4.22 -11.72 -6.39
CA GLY A 64 4.17 -11.40 -4.97
C GLY A 64 4.60 -12.58 -4.10
N ALA A 65 4.10 -13.78 -4.38
CA ALA A 65 4.51 -15.01 -3.70
C ALA A 65 6.01 -15.25 -3.89
N ALA A 66 6.50 -15.24 -5.13
CA ALA A 66 7.91 -15.49 -5.44
C ALA A 66 8.86 -14.51 -4.73
N LEU A 67 8.50 -13.22 -4.70
CA LEU A 67 9.28 -12.18 -4.03
C LEU A 67 9.15 -12.24 -2.50
N ALA A 68 8.00 -12.68 -1.99
CA ALA A 68 7.73 -12.79 -0.57
C ALA A 68 8.41 -14.01 0.08
N VAL A 69 8.71 -15.10 -0.66
CA VAL A 69 9.29 -16.33 -0.07
C VAL A 69 10.50 -16.04 0.82
N ARG A 70 11.50 -15.31 0.30
CA ARG A 70 12.74 -15.01 1.04
C ARG A 70 12.50 -14.21 2.32
N PRO A 71 11.85 -13.02 2.29
CA PRO A 71 11.57 -12.27 3.51
C PRO A 71 10.65 -13.06 4.46
N PHE A 72 9.71 -13.85 3.96
CA PHE A 72 8.82 -14.68 4.78
C PHE A 72 9.57 -15.74 5.57
N VAL A 73 10.46 -16.50 4.91
CA VAL A 73 11.26 -17.53 5.57
C VAL A 73 12.17 -16.91 6.64
N LYS A 74 12.78 -15.75 6.36
CA LYS A 74 13.60 -15.03 7.33
C LYS A 74 12.78 -14.51 8.52
N MET A 75 11.62 -13.91 8.26
CA MET A 75 10.69 -13.44 9.31
C MET A 75 10.19 -14.60 10.16
N TYR A 76 9.80 -15.71 9.56
CA TYR A 76 9.37 -16.92 10.27
C TYR A 76 10.48 -17.49 11.15
N ARG A 77 11.71 -17.58 10.61
CA ARG A 77 12.87 -18.03 11.38
C ARG A 77 13.11 -17.13 12.59
N ALA A 78 13.16 -15.81 12.41
CA ALA A 78 13.33 -14.84 13.49
C ALA A 78 12.17 -14.82 14.49
N PHE A 79 10.96 -15.20 14.07
CA PHE A 79 9.82 -15.32 14.96
C PHE A 79 9.94 -16.51 15.93
N VAL A 80 10.38 -17.65 15.39
CA VAL A 80 10.55 -18.92 16.13
C VAL A 80 11.85 -18.93 16.94
N SER A 81 12.91 -18.30 16.44
CA SER A 81 14.16 -18.14 17.17
C SER A 81 14.13 -16.92 18.11
N GLU A 82 15.19 -16.73 18.88
CA GLU A 82 15.46 -15.49 19.61
C GLU A 82 16.28 -14.49 18.78
N GLU A 83 16.43 -14.73 17.47
CA GLU A 83 17.16 -13.83 16.58
C GLU A 83 16.29 -12.63 16.15
N ARG A 84 16.91 -11.46 16.00
CA ARG A 84 16.22 -10.24 15.55
C ARG A 84 16.15 -10.20 14.02
N PHE A 85 14.96 -10.00 13.47
CA PHE A 85 14.81 -9.70 12.05
C PHE A 85 15.24 -8.24 11.77
N SER A 86 16.24 -8.05 10.93
CA SER A 86 16.68 -6.69 10.56
C SER A 86 15.80 -6.11 9.45
N PHE A 87 14.79 -5.35 9.86
CA PHE A 87 13.94 -4.60 8.93
C PHE A 87 14.71 -3.57 8.10
N GLU A 88 15.88 -3.11 8.56
CA GLU A 88 16.69 -2.14 7.82
C GLU A 88 17.32 -2.75 6.58
N THR A 89 17.91 -3.94 6.73
CA THR A 89 18.58 -4.65 5.64
C THR A 89 17.57 -5.32 4.71
N GLU A 90 16.46 -5.84 5.27
CA GLU A 90 15.41 -6.53 4.49
C GLU A 90 14.29 -5.59 4.01
N SER A 91 14.39 -4.28 4.26
CA SER A 91 13.39 -3.27 3.88
C SER A 91 13.04 -3.30 2.39
N LYS A 92 14.06 -3.38 1.52
CA LYS A 92 13.88 -3.34 0.07
C LYS A 92 13.08 -4.54 -0.47
N PRO A 93 13.49 -5.81 -0.25
CA PRO A 93 12.71 -6.95 -0.73
C PRO A 93 11.31 -6.99 -0.12
N LEU A 94 11.15 -6.62 1.15
CA LEU A 94 9.84 -6.56 1.81
C LEU A 94 8.92 -5.54 1.15
N ALA A 95 9.39 -4.31 0.95
CA ALA A 95 8.59 -3.24 0.35
C ALA A 95 8.22 -3.53 -1.11
N VAL A 96 9.12 -4.17 -1.86
CA VAL A 96 8.84 -4.64 -3.23
C VAL A 96 7.76 -5.71 -3.22
N ALA A 97 7.84 -6.70 -2.32
CA ALA A 97 6.82 -7.75 -2.22
C ALA A 97 5.44 -7.17 -1.82
N VAL A 98 5.42 -6.21 -0.88
CA VAL A 98 4.18 -5.50 -0.49
C VAL A 98 3.58 -4.77 -1.69
N ALA A 99 4.38 -4.01 -2.43
CA ALA A 99 3.91 -3.25 -3.59
C ALA A 99 3.46 -4.16 -4.75
N VAL A 100 4.18 -5.25 -5.02
CA VAL A 100 3.78 -6.20 -6.07
C VAL A 100 2.46 -6.87 -5.74
N LEU A 101 2.25 -7.30 -4.48
CA LEU A 101 0.97 -7.87 -4.05
C LEU A 101 -0.17 -6.84 -4.08
N LEU A 102 0.15 -5.57 -3.81
CA LEU A 102 -0.80 -4.47 -3.81
C LEU A 102 -1.45 -4.25 -5.18
N PHE A 103 -0.75 -4.48 -6.29
CA PHE A 103 -1.34 -4.40 -7.64
C PHE A 103 -2.61 -5.25 -7.79
N GLY A 104 -2.60 -6.49 -7.29
CA GLY A 104 -3.78 -7.36 -7.30
C GLY A 104 -4.86 -6.91 -6.30
N GLY A 105 -4.47 -6.19 -5.25
CA GLY A 105 -5.38 -5.52 -4.32
C GLY A 105 -6.10 -4.31 -4.91
N MET A 106 -5.48 -3.63 -5.89
CA MET A 106 -6.06 -2.47 -6.58
C MET A 106 -6.94 -2.85 -7.77
N MET A 107 -7.15 -4.13 -8.05
CA MET A 107 -8.07 -4.60 -9.08
C MET A 107 -9.34 -5.16 -8.44
N HIS A 108 -10.50 -4.60 -8.77
CA HIS A 108 -11.76 -5.18 -8.32
C HIS A 108 -12.09 -6.44 -9.13
N THR A 109 -12.22 -7.55 -8.41
CA THR A 109 -12.73 -8.84 -8.94
C THR A 109 -14.04 -9.21 -8.24
N GLY A 110 -14.84 -10.10 -8.84
CA GLY A 110 -16.23 -10.34 -8.43
C GLY A 110 -16.48 -10.86 -7.02
N PHE A 111 -15.47 -11.42 -6.35
CA PHE A 111 -15.53 -11.95 -4.99
C PHE A 111 -14.50 -11.25 -4.08
N THR A 112 -14.24 -9.98 -4.36
CA THR A 112 -13.40 -9.14 -3.50
C THR A 112 -14.11 -8.82 -2.18
N LEU A 113 -13.49 -9.20 -1.07
CA LEU A 113 -13.97 -8.91 0.28
C LEU A 113 -13.23 -7.69 0.83
N ALA A 114 -13.75 -6.50 0.52
CA ALA A 114 -13.11 -5.23 0.92
C ALA A 114 -12.79 -5.15 2.43
N GLY A 115 -13.68 -5.65 3.30
CA GLY A 115 -13.43 -5.67 4.74
C GLY A 115 -12.22 -6.51 5.16
N VAL A 116 -11.96 -7.62 4.47
CA VAL A 116 -10.80 -8.50 4.73
C VAL A 116 -9.50 -7.84 4.23
N GLN A 117 -9.56 -7.14 3.09
CA GLN A 117 -8.44 -6.33 2.61
C GLN A 117 -8.10 -5.20 3.58
N PHE A 118 -9.10 -4.47 4.08
CA PHE A 118 -8.91 -3.44 5.11
C PHE A 118 -8.29 -4.00 6.39
N ALA A 119 -8.70 -5.20 6.82
CA ALA A 119 -8.08 -5.87 7.95
C ALA A 119 -6.58 -6.15 7.69
N ALA A 120 -6.23 -6.64 6.50
CA ALA A 120 -4.82 -6.84 6.12
C ALA A 120 -4.02 -5.53 6.18
N TYR A 121 -4.54 -4.43 5.61
CA TYR A 121 -3.89 -3.11 5.70
C TYR A 121 -3.77 -2.61 7.14
N GLY A 122 -4.75 -2.92 8.00
CA GLY A 122 -4.70 -2.62 9.43
C GLY A 122 -3.49 -3.25 10.12
N PHE A 123 -3.16 -4.52 9.80
CA PHE A 123 -1.96 -5.18 10.31
C PHE A 123 -0.66 -4.53 9.78
N LEU A 124 -0.66 -4.10 8.53
CA LEU A 124 0.48 -3.37 7.95
C LEU A 124 0.70 -2.01 8.66
N ILE A 125 -0.38 -1.25 8.91
CA ILE A 125 -0.32 0.02 9.65
C ILE A 125 0.13 -0.22 11.10
N ALA A 126 -0.34 -1.29 11.75
CA ALA A 126 0.12 -1.66 13.08
C ALA A 126 1.63 -1.91 13.10
N ALA A 127 2.19 -2.58 12.09
CA ALA A 127 3.64 -2.74 11.95
C ALA A 127 4.36 -1.38 11.79
N PHE A 128 3.76 -0.42 11.07
CA PHE A 128 4.34 0.93 10.96
C PHE A 128 4.38 1.66 12.30
N ILE A 129 3.31 1.53 13.10
CA ILE A 129 3.23 2.14 14.42
C ILE A 129 4.28 1.54 15.35
N VAL A 130 4.45 0.21 15.36
CA VAL A 130 5.47 -0.44 16.18
C VAL A 130 6.87 0.01 15.78
N ARG A 131 7.16 0.04 14.47
CA ARG A 131 8.44 0.52 13.93
C ARG A 131 8.70 1.98 14.30
N ALA A 132 7.66 2.82 14.28
CA ALA A 132 7.77 4.21 14.69
C ALA A 132 8.09 4.36 16.18
N VAL A 133 7.46 3.55 17.04
CA VAL A 133 7.76 3.52 18.49
C VAL A 133 9.21 3.10 18.71
N GLU A 134 9.69 2.07 18.01
CA GLU A 134 11.08 1.63 18.09
C GLU A 134 12.05 2.75 17.68
N LYS A 135 11.81 3.40 16.54
CA LYS A 135 12.67 4.49 16.06
C LYS A 135 12.63 5.75 16.91
N CYS A 136 11.50 6.02 17.56
CA CYS A 136 11.41 7.10 18.56
C CYS A 136 12.18 6.75 19.83
N ALA A 137 12.22 5.47 20.22
CA ALA A 137 12.98 5.01 21.37
C ALA A 137 14.50 5.03 21.11
N ASP A 138 14.91 4.78 19.86
CA ASP A 138 16.31 4.85 19.41
C ASP A 138 16.83 6.30 19.22
N GLY A 139 16.04 7.31 19.62
CA GLY A 139 16.45 8.72 19.58
C GLY A 139 16.18 9.46 18.27
N GLY A 140 15.42 8.88 17.33
CA GLY A 140 15.02 9.57 16.10
C GLY A 140 14.06 10.75 16.35
N ASP A 141 13.99 11.69 15.40
CA ASP A 141 13.06 12.83 15.47
C ASP A 141 11.61 12.35 15.48
N LYS A 142 11.01 12.37 16.68
CA LYS A 142 9.65 11.88 16.93
C LYS A 142 8.62 12.50 15.99
N PHE A 143 8.77 13.79 15.69
CA PHE A 143 7.86 14.50 14.80
C PHE A 143 7.89 13.90 13.38
N SER A 144 9.07 13.80 12.76
CA SER A 144 9.21 13.28 11.39
C SER A 144 8.80 11.81 11.29
N ILE A 145 9.06 11.01 12.33
CA ILE A 145 8.65 9.60 12.40
C ILE A 145 7.13 9.47 12.46
N ILE A 146 6.47 10.19 13.37
CA ILE A 146 5.00 10.16 13.51
C ILE A 146 4.33 10.70 12.24
N ALA A 147 4.82 11.83 11.71
CA ALA A 147 4.35 12.39 10.45
C ALA A 147 4.50 11.37 9.31
N SER A 148 5.55 10.56 9.30
CA SER A 148 5.77 9.53 8.28
C SER A 148 4.71 8.44 8.34
N VAL A 149 4.33 7.96 9.54
CA VAL A 149 3.27 6.95 9.68
C VAL A 149 1.94 7.50 9.19
N VAL A 150 1.57 8.71 9.62
CA VAL A 150 0.29 9.34 9.22
C VAL A 150 0.26 9.58 7.72
N TYR A 151 1.33 10.14 7.16
CA TYR A 151 1.41 10.42 5.73
C TYR A 151 1.45 9.15 4.88
N LEU A 152 2.24 8.15 5.26
CA LEU A 152 2.32 6.87 4.55
C LEU A 152 0.95 6.15 4.55
N THR A 153 0.25 6.19 5.68
CA THR A 153 -1.08 5.58 5.83
C THR A 153 -2.13 6.31 4.99
N THR A 154 -2.17 7.64 5.05
CA THR A 154 -3.13 8.41 4.26
C THR A 154 -2.83 8.30 2.76
N PHE A 155 -1.56 8.39 2.36
CA PHE A 155 -1.10 8.22 0.99
C PHE A 155 -1.50 6.85 0.42
N SER A 156 -1.31 5.75 1.15
CA SER A 156 -1.67 4.42 0.64
C SER A 156 -3.15 4.28 0.32
N MET A 157 -4.01 5.01 1.03
CA MET A 157 -5.47 5.01 0.83
C MET A 157 -5.93 5.95 -0.31
N THR A 158 -5.03 6.76 -0.87
CA THR A 158 -5.31 7.56 -2.08
C THR A 158 -5.23 6.75 -3.36
N ILE A 159 -4.61 5.56 -3.33
CA ILE A 159 -4.42 4.72 -4.50
C ILE A 159 -5.81 4.18 -4.90
N PRO A 160 -6.31 4.52 -6.10
CA PRO A 160 -7.63 4.09 -6.51
C PRO A 160 -7.62 2.60 -6.82
N VAL A 161 -8.74 1.95 -6.49
CA VAL A 161 -9.05 0.61 -6.98
C VAL A 161 -9.66 0.77 -8.38
N CYS A 162 -9.26 -0.05 -9.34
CA CYS A 162 -9.83 -0.06 -10.67
C CYS A 162 -11.18 -0.81 -10.68
N TYR A 163 -12.20 -0.18 -11.25
CA TYR A 163 -13.57 -0.71 -11.31
C TYR A 163 -14.02 -0.92 -12.76
N ILE A 164 -15.06 -1.74 -12.97
CA ILE A 164 -15.76 -1.70 -14.26
C ILE A 164 -16.44 -0.34 -14.39
N SER A 165 -16.55 0.17 -15.61
CA SER A 165 -17.28 1.40 -15.92
C SER A 165 -18.32 1.18 -17.01
N PHE A 166 -19.48 1.77 -16.80
CA PHE A 166 -20.63 1.82 -17.73
C PHE A 166 -20.69 3.14 -18.51
N MET A 167 -19.66 3.99 -18.41
CA MET A 167 -19.58 5.20 -19.22
C MET A 167 -19.59 4.90 -20.71
N ALA A 168 -20.15 5.82 -21.49
CA ALA A 168 -20.07 5.79 -22.95
C ALA A 168 -18.63 6.10 -23.44
N GLN A 169 -18.30 5.61 -24.63
CA GLN A 169 -17.05 6.00 -25.30
C GLN A 169 -17.13 7.47 -25.77
N PRO A 170 -16.01 8.23 -25.76
CA PRO A 170 -14.62 7.83 -25.47
C PRO A 170 -14.22 7.93 -23.98
N LEU A 171 -15.12 8.45 -23.13
CA LEU A 171 -14.80 8.76 -21.74
C LEU A 171 -14.40 7.50 -20.94
N LYS A 172 -15.01 6.35 -21.25
CA LYS A 172 -14.65 5.06 -20.67
C LYS A 172 -13.17 4.71 -20.83
N GLY A 173 -12.61 4.95 -22.03
CA GLY A 173 -11.19 4.71 -22.28
C GLY A 173 -10.29 5.61 -21.43
N LEU A 174 -10.65 6.89 -21.31
CA LEU A 174 -9.93 7.85 -20.46
C LEU A 174 -9.99 7.49 -18.98
N PHE A 175 -11.15 7.01 -18.50
CA PHE A 175 -11.32 6.58 -17.13
C PHE A 175 -10.40 5.39 -16.79
N PHE A 176 -10.41 4.33 -17.61
CA PHE A 176 -9.51 3.19 -17.42
C PHE A 176 -8.03 3.56 -17.53
N ALA A 177 -7.68 4.47 -18.45
CA ALA A 177 -6.32 4.98 -18.55
C ALA A 177 -5.88 5.73 -17.29
N ALA A 178 -6.77 6.55 -16.71
CA ALA A 178 -6.50 7.28 -15.48
C ALA A 178 -6.34 6.34 -14.27
N GLU A 179 -7.24 5.37 -14.08
CA GLU A 179 -7.14 4.39 -12.99
C GLU A 179 -5.89 3.52 -13.14
N GLY A 180 -5.64 3.00 -14.35
CA GLY A 180 -4.45 2.22 -14.66
C GLY A 180 -3.16 3.00 -14.42
N ALA A 181 -3.08 4.26 -14.86
CA ALA A 181 -1.91 5.11 -14.64
C ALA A 181 -1.70 5.43 -13.15
N ALA A 182 -2.78 5.70 -12.42
CA ALA A 182 -2.73 5.96 -10.98
C ALA A 182 -2.18 4.73 -10.24
N VAL A 183 -2.69 3.53 -10.50
CA VAL A 183 -2.18 2.30 -9.89
C VAL A 183 -0.74 2.01 -10.30
N ALA A 184 -0.43 2.10 -11.60
CA ALA A 184 0.91 1.86 -12.14
C ALA A 184 1.99 2.74 -11.52
N PHE A 185 1.66 3.98 -11.16
CA PHE A 185 2.62 4.93 -10.60
C PHE A 185 2.59 4.97 -9.06
N LEU A 186 1.41 5.00 -8.45
CA LEU A 186 1.27 5.21 -7.01
C LEU A 186 1.59 3.96 -6.18
N VAL A 187 1.36 2.75 -6.72
CA VAL A 187 1.74 1.51 -6.03
C VAL A 187 3.27 1.40 -5.86
N PRO A 188 4.10 1.58 -6.92
CA PRO A 188 5.56 1.64 -6.75
C PRO A 188 6.01 2.80 -5.87
N THR A 189 5.34 3.95 -5.95
CA THR A 189 5.64 5.11 -5.09
C THR A 189 5.42 4.79 -3.61
N PHE A 190 4.29 4.15 -3.28
CA PHE A 190 4.03 3.66 -1.94
C PHE A 190 5.09 2.63 -1.50
N GLY A 191 5.46 1.68 -2.37
CA GLY A 191 6.55 0.74 -2.10
C GLY A 191 7.88 1.43 -1.80
N TYR A 192 8.24 2.46 -2.56
CA TYR A 192 9.44 3.27 -2.30
C TYR A 192 9.36 4.02 -0.96
N MET A 193 8.23 4.65 -0.67
CA MET A 193 7.97 5.35 0.58
C MET A 193 8.03 4.42 1.80
N LEU A 194 7.48 3.21 1.66
CA LEU A 194 7.56 2.14 2.65
C LEU A 194 9.00 1.68 2.86
N TYR A 195 9.75 1.42 1.78
CA TYR A 195 11.17 1.06 1.85
C TYR A 195 11.96 2.08 2.67
N ARG A 196 11.80 3.37 2.37
CA ARG A 196 12.47 4.47 3.08
C ARG A 196 12.12 4.48 4.57
N PHE A 197 10.83 4.32 4.88
CA PHE A 197 10.34 4.27 6.25
C PHE A 197 10.88 3.05 7.01
N MET A 198 10.86 1.86 6.43
CA MET A 198 11.39 0.66 7.10
C MET A 198 12.90 0.76 7.33
N LYS A 199 13.64 1.35 6.38
CA LYS A 199 15.09 1.53 6.49
C LYS A 199 15.48 2.56 7.55
N GLY A 200 14.81 3.72 7.59
CA GLY A 200 15.27 4.88 8.38
C GLY A 200 14.27 5.48 9.36
N GLY A 201 13.08 4.90 9.50
CA GLY A 201 11.99 5.45 10.32
C GLY A 201 11.27 6.66 9.71
N VAL A 202 11.73 7.17 8.57
CA VAL A 202 11.19 8.38 7.94
C VAL A 202 10.92 8.13 6.46
N THR A 203 9.71 8.48 6.01
CA THR A 203 9.28 8.30 4.62
C THR A 203 9.72 9.46 3.72
N SER A 204 9.37 9.39 2.42
CA SER A 204 9.63 10.49 1.48
C SER A 204 8.47 11.49 1.48
N PHE A 205 8.76 12.74 1.83
CA PHE A 205 7.84 13.88 1.72
C PHE A 205 8.06 14.70 0.43
N SER A 206 8.51 14.05 -0.65
CA SER A 206 8.76 14.73 -1.92
C SER A 206 7.51 15.42 -2.47
N VAL A 207 7.62 16.70 -2.77
CA VAL A 207 6.54 17.50 -3.39
C VAL A 207 6.11 16.92 -4.74
N TRP A 208 7.04 16.32 -5.49
CA TRP A 208 6.73 15.72 -6.78
C TRP A 208 5.87 14.46 -6.64
N LEU A 209 6.12 13.64 -5.62
CA LEU A 209 5.29 12.46 -5.34
C LEU A 209 3.90 12.89 -4.85
N PHE A 210 3.83 13.96 -4.06
CA PHE A 210 2.57 14.56 -3.63
C PHE A 210 1.76 15.10 -4.81
N VAL A 211 2.36 15.89 -5.69
CA VAL A 211 1.69 16.44 -6.89
C VAL A 211 1.24 15.32 -7.83
N ALA A 212 2.07 14.30 -8.05
CA ALA A 212 1.70 13.16 -8.86
C ALA A 212 0.49 12.41 -8.29
N MET A 213 0.45 12.17 -6.97
CA MET A 213 -0.72 11.59 -6.30
C MET A 213 -1.97 12.45 -6.50
N LEU A 214 -1.87 13.77 -6.27
CA LEU A 214 -3.01 14.67 -6.42
C LEU A 214 -3.57 14.65 -7.85
N LEU A 215 -2.70 14.65 -8.86
CA LEU A 215 -3.11 14.61 -10.26
C LEU A 215 -3.73 13.26 -10.64
N LEU A 216 -3.09 12.15 -10.28
CA LEU A 216 -3.51 10.82 -10.67
C LEU A 216 -4.79 10.39 -9.95
N SER A 217 -4.82 10.45 -8.62
CA SER A 217 -6.01 10.12 -7.83
C SER A 217 -7.11 11.17 -7.95
N GLY A 218 -6.76 12.44 -8.15
CA GLY A 218 -7.73 13.49 -8.45
C GLY A 218 -8.41 13.28 -9.80
N ALA A 219 -7.66 12.88 -10.84
CA ALA A 219 -8.22 12.60 -12.16
C ALA A 219 -9.21 11.43 -12.13
N THR A 220 -8.91 10.35 -11.39
CA THR A 220 -9.83 9.21 -11.28
C THR A 220 -11.13 9.59 -10.60
N VAL A 221 -11.08 10.38 -9.53
CA VAL A 221 -12.27 10.91 -8.86
C VAL A 221 -13.05 11.88 -9.76
N ALA A 222 -12.35 12.79 -10.45
CA ALA A 222 -12.98 13.77 -11.33
C ALA A 222 -13.70 13.13 -12.51
N LEU A 223 -13.09 12.12 -13.15
CA LEU A 223 -13.71 11.35 -14.22
C LEU A 223 -14.87 10.50 -13.69
N GLY A 224 -14.69 9.87 -12.52
CA GLY A 224 -15.72 9.08 -11.84
C GLY A 224 -16.98 9.87 -11.46
N TRP A 225 -16.90 11.20 -11.35
CA TRP A 225 -18.03 12.08 -11.03
C TRP A 225 -19.21 11.97 -12.01
N ARG A 226 -18.97 11.48 -13.22
CA ARG A 226 -19.98 11.28 -14.25
C ARG A 226 -20.84 10.02 -14.06
N GLU A 227 -20.35 9.07 -13.28
CA GLU A 227 -21.01 7.77 -13.07
C GLU A 227 -21.24 7.52 -11.59
N LYS A 228 -20.16 7.36 -10.82
CA LYS A 228 -20.21 7.13 -9.38
C LYS A 228 -18.92 7.63 -8.75
N VAL A 229 -19.05 8.60 -7.84
CA VAL A 229 -17.91 9.16 -7.09
C VAL A 229 -17.36 8.09 -6.13
N ASN A 230 -16.05 7.84 -6.22
CA ASN A 230 -15.34 7.06 -5.21
C ASN A 230 -15.06 7.94 -3.99
N TRP A 231 -16.03 7.99 -3.07
CA TRP A 231 -15.95 8.78 -1.85
C TRP A 231 -14.76 8.43 -0.97
N PHE A 232 -14.37 7.16 -0.93
CA PHE A 232 -13.22 6.71 -0.16
C PHE A 232 -11.94 7.40 -0.64
N VAL A 233 -11.65 7.31 -1.95
CA VAL A 233 -10.47 7.96 -2.54
C VAL A 233 -10.54 9.47 -2.40
N LEU A 234 -11.71 10.09 -2.61
CA LEU A 234 -11.88 11.54 -2.45
C LEU A 234 -11.53 12.01 -1.02
N ILE A 235 -12.04 11.32 -0.01
CA ILE A 235 -11.75 11.63 1.41
C ILE A 235 -10.25 11.51 1.66
N PHE A 236 -9.62 10.42 1.22
CA PHE A 236 -8.20 10.21 1.48
C PHE A 236 -7.28 11.12 0.67
N VAL A 237 -7.66 11.54 -0.54
CA VAL A 237 -6.96 12.61 -1.27
C VAL A 237 -6.99 13.89 -0.45
N GLY A 238 -8.18 14.31 0.02
CA GLY A 238 -8.33 15.49 0.87
C GLY A 238 -7.51 15.41 2.16
N LEU A 239 -7.59 14.29 2.88
CA LEU A 239 -6.81 14.05 4.11
C LEU A 239 -5.30 14.05 3.84
N THR A 240 -4.85 13.42 2.77
CA THR A 240 -3.42 13.36 2.41
C THR A 240 -2.90 14.75 2.05
N VAL A 241 -3.69 15.58 1.38
CA VAL A 241 -3.37 17.01 1.13
C VAL A 241 -3.20 17.75 2.45
N LEU A 242 -4.16 17.63 3.37
CA LEU A 242 -4.08 18.28 4.68
C LEU A 242 -2.84 17.83 5.47
N VAL A 243 -2.56 16.52 5.50
CA VAL A 243 -1.40 15.94 6.18
C VAL A 243 -0.09 16.41 5.54
N TYR A 244 -0.01 16.45 4.20
CA TYR A 244 1.19 16.91 3.51
C TYR A 244 1.49 18.38 3.82
N LEU A 245 0.48 19.25 3.72
CA LEU A 245 0.63 20.69 3.95
C LEU A 245 0.95 21.02 5.42
N SER A 246 0.34 20.31 6.37
CA SER A 246 0.52 20.58 7.80
C SER A 246 1.75 19.90 8.40
N LEU A 247 1.98 18.62 8.10
CA LEU A 247 3.05 17.81 8.69
C LEU A 247 4.21 17.59 7.72
N GLY A 248 3.90 17.29 6.46
CA GLY A 248 4.90 16.89 5.46
C GLY A 248 5.92 17.98 5.16
N ILE A 249 5.49 19.23 4.96
CA ILE A 249 6.38 20.38 4.71
C ILE A 249 7.33 20.60 5.89
N VAL A 250 6.82 20.51 7.13
CA VAL A 250 7.63 20.71 8.34
C VAL A 250 8.64 19.57 8.50
N ALA A 251 8.20 18.32 8.31
CA ALA A 251 9.07 17.15 8.36
C ALA A 251 10.17 17.23 7.30
N GLN A 252 9.84 17.63 6.07
CA GLN A 252 10.81 17.81 4.99
C GLN A 252 11.89 18.84 5.35
N LYS A 253 11.51 19.98 5.94
CA LYS A 253 12.47 21.00 6.41
C LYS A 253 13.39 20.47 7.50
N LYS A 254 12.86 19.75 8.48
CA LYS A 254 13.65 19.13 9.55
C LYS A 254 14.67 18.13 9.01
N ILE A 255 14.24 17.26 8.10
CA ILE A 255 15.11 16.26 7.46
C ILE A 255 16.20 16.93 6.61
N ALA A 256 15.89 18.06 5.96
CA ALA A 256 16.88 18.81 5.20
C ALA A 256 17.92 19.48 6.12
N ALA A 257 17.48 20.06 7.25
CA ALA A 257 18.37 20.68 8.23
C ALA A 257 19.34 19.65 8.84
N SER A 258 18.85 18.48 9.25
CA SER A 258 19.71 17.45 9.85
C SER A 258 20.79 16.92 8.89
N ARG A 259 20.57 16.98 7.57
CA ARG A 259 21.56 16.56 6.57
C ARG A 259 22.58 17.63 6.23
N ALA A 260 22.31 18.89 6.58
CA ALA A 260 23.27 19.98 6.37
C ALA A 260 24.28 20.07 7.53
N GLU A 261 24.00 19.41 8.65
CA GLU A 261 24.83 19.36 9.85
C GLU A 261 25.78 18.13 9.89
N GLU A 262 25.61 17.18 8.97
CA GLU A 262 26.48 16.00 8.76
C GLU A 262 27.55 16.26 7.68
#